data_AF-A0A0Q6JQA3-F1
#
_entry.id   AF-A0A0Q6JQA3-F1
#
_cell.length_a   1.000
_cell.length_b   1.000
_cell.length_c   1.000
_cell.angle_alpha   90.00
_cell.angle_beta   90.00
_cell.angle_gamma   90.00
#
_symmetry.space_group_name_H-M   'P 1'
#
loop_
_entity.id
_entity.type
_entity.pdbx_description
1 polymer ?
#
loop_
_entity_poly.entity_id
_entity_poly.type
_entity_poly.pdbx_seq_one_letter_code
_entity_poly.pdbx_strand_id
1 'polypeptide(L)'
;MAGQGIYLWGPPGRGKSWLMDTFLAEARTSRTTRTHCHRFFTDLHAELNLRAHDLDAALDHMLGDAELVCFDEFHVHDPADGIFVDRLLDALFRRPVRVILTSNYPPRRLLPNPLFHSMFEPTIHRIEQALAIVHVDGPIDYRTLDLDTPRSGFAAGRWMTGDRFSDRREPGDGDAASLSIGVRTVVARAVRPDLVWFTFDALCARPTAPSDFLELADRFPRWVISEVPGPDRLGRDAAHRFGSLVDVLYDASIRTDFLAEVPLGQFLLSRHLPVDAERMASRLSQLQTTP
;
A
#
# COMPACT_ATOMS: atom_id res chain seq x y z
N MET A 1 -17.02 -17.64 26.18
CA MET A 1 -15.99 -18.47 25.53
C MET A 1 -15.50 -17.71 24.31
N ALA A 2 -14.18 -17.60 24.19
CA ALA A 2 -13.48 -16.69 23.29
C ALA A 2 -13.76 -16.94 21.80
N GLY A 3 -13.75 -15.84 21.05
CA GLY A 3 -13.11 -15.70 19.74
C GLY A 3 -13.78 -16.40 18.58
N GLN A 4 -14.23 -15.65 17.56
CA GLN A 4 -14.24 -16.15 16.18
C GLN A 4 -13.88 -15.04 15.21
N GLY A 5 -12.84 -14.29 15.54
CA GLY A 5 -12.09 -13.56 14.54
C GLY A 5 -10.82 -14.33 14.17
N ILE A 6 -10.26 -14.07 12.99
CA ILE A 6 -9.08 -14.77 12.49
C ILE A 6 -8.02 -13.75 12.12
N TYR A 7 -6.78 -14.00 12.51
CA TYR A 7 -5.62 -13.29 11.99
C TYR A 7 -4.86 -14.23 11.05
N LEU A 8 -5.06 -14.06 9.75
CA LEU A 8 -4.36 -14.80 8.71
C LEU A 8 -3.05 -14.10 8.39
N TRP A 9 -1.92 -14.79 8.56
CA TRP A 9 -0.63 -14.20 8.22
C TRP A 9 0.28 -15.16 7.47
N GLY A 10 1.20 -14.59 6.71
CA GLY A 10 2.18 -15.34 5.94
C GLY A 10 2.75 -14.47 4.82
N PRO A 11 3.84 -14.87 4.15
CA PRO A 11 4.45 -14.08 3.10
C PRO A 11 3.46 -13.64 1.99
N PRO A 12 3.79 -12.59 1.22
CA PRO A 12 3.03 -12.25 0.01
C PRO A 12 2.89 -13.47 -0.91
N GLY A 13 1.74 -13.57 -1.60
CA GLY A 13 1.50 -14.62 -2.59
C GLY A 13 1.08 -15.99 -2.07
N ARG A 14 0.95 -16.17 -0.76
CA ARG A 14 0.54 -17.45 -0.14
C ARG A 14 -0.96 -17.73 -0.14
N GLY A 15 -1.74 -17.01 -0.94
CA GLY A 15 -3.19 -17.26 -1.07
C GLY A 15 -4.07 -16.74 0.08
N LYS A 16 -3.58 -15.83 0.93
CA LYS A 16 -4.38 -15.24 2.03
C LYS A 16 -5.68 -14.58 1.54
N SER A 17 -5.61 -13.80 0.46
CA SER A 17 -6.78 -13.16 -0.13
C SER A 17 -7.73 -14.19 -0.74
N TRP A 18 -7.21 -15.23 -1.40
CA TRP A 18 -8.04 -16.33 -1.92
C TRP A 18 -8.73 -17.13 -0.81
N LEU A 19 -8.05 -17.39 0.31
CA LEU A 19 -8.65 -18.02 1.49
C LEU A 19 -9.75 -17.13 2.07
N MET A 20 -9.55 -15.81 2.10
CA MET A 20 -10.59 -14.86 2.49
C MET A 20 -11.77 -14.91 1.51
N ASP A 21 -11.52 -14.87 0.20
CA ASP A 21 -12.57 -14.93 -0.83
C ASP A 21 -13.41 -16.19 -0.70
N THR A 22 -12.75 -17.33 -0.51
CA THR A 22 -13.38 -18.64 -0.32
C THR A 22 -14.19 -18.67 0.97
N PHE A 23 -13.64 -18.14 2.07
CA PHE A 23 -14.36 -18.03 3.34
C PHE A 23 -15.61 -17.15 3.20
N LEU A 24 -15.51 -16.02 2.50
CA LEU A 24 -16.63 -15.10 2.27
C LEU A 24 -17.70 -15.70 1.37
N ALA A 25 -17.32 -16.45 0.34
CA ALA A 25 -18.26 -17.15 -0.54
C ALA A 25 -19.08 -18.21 0.22
N GLU A 26 -18.48 -18.88 1.20
CA GLU A 26 -19.12 -19.89 2.04
C GLU A 26 -19.75 -19.30 3.32
N ALA A 27 -19.51 -18.01 3.60
CA ALA A 27 -20.02 -17.36 4.80
C ALA A 27 -21.55 -17.27 4.72
N ARG A 28 -22.23 -17.73 5.77
CA ARG A 28 -23.70 -17.71 5.87
C ARG A 28 -24.29 -16.32 6.13
N THR A 29 -23.55 -15.25 5.83
CA THR A 29 -24.00 -13.87 6.03
C THR A 29 -23.71 -13.03 4.81
N SER A 30 -24.69 -12.27 4.36
CA SER A 30 -24.54 -11.23 3.34
C SER A 30 -24.12 -9.88 3.95
N ARG A 31 -24.06 -9.76 5.28
CA ARG A 31 -23.77 -8.52 6.02
C ARG A 31 -22.28 -8.42 6.31
N THR A 32 -21.50 -8.33 5.23
CA THR A 32 -20.04 -8.31 5.28
C THR A 32 -19.50 -6.97 4.81
N THR A 33 -18.61 -6.38 5.61
CA THR A 33 -17.79 -5.23 5.22
C THR A 33 -16.37 -5.72 4.97
N ARG A 34 -15.87 -5.56 3.74
CA ARG A 34 -14.48 -5.87 3.39
C ARG A 34 -13.78 -4.62 2.88
N THR A 35 -12.58 -4.36 3.36
CA THR A 35 -11.82 -3.18 3.00
C THR A 35 -10.32 -3.38 3.23
N HIS A 36 -9.50 -2.61 2.54
CA HIS A 36 -8.09 -2.48 2.88
C HIS A 36 -7.94 -1.61 4.14
N CYS A 37 -7.00 -1.99 5.01
CA CYS A 37 -6.81 -1.32 6.30
C CYS A 37 -6.56 0.19 6.17
N HIS A 38 -5.71 0.61 5.23
CA HIS A 38 -5.39 2.04 5.02
C HIS A 38 -6.61 2.84 4.56
N ARG A 39 -7.37 2.31 3.59
CA ARG A 39 -8.58 2.96 3.08
C ARG A 39 -9.60 3.14 4.19
N PHE A 40 -9.79 2.12 5.02
CA PHE A 40 -10.68 2.23 6.17
C PHE A 40 -10.25 3.32 7.15
N PHE A 41 -8.95 3.49 7.41
CA PHE A 41 -8.47 4.57 8.28
C PHE A 41 -8.74 5.95 7.68
N THR A 42 -8.54 6.11 6.36
CA THR A 42 -8.90 7.35 5.66
C THR A 42 -10.39 7.66 5.80
N ASP A 43 -11.24 6.68 5.52
CA ASP A 43 -12.70 6.83 5.63
C ASP A 43 -13.12 7.13 7.08
N LEU A 44 -12.55 6.41 8.05
CA LEU A 44 -12.83 6.61 9.47
C LEU A 44 -12.38 7.98 9.98
N HIS A 45 -11.25 8.52 9.52
CA HIS A 45 -10.84 9.88 9.84
C HIS A 45 -11.83 10.93 9.32
N ALA A 46 -12.36 10.74 8.10
CA ALA A 46 -13.39 11.61 7.57
C ALA A 46 -14.66 11.55 8.43
N GLU A 47 -15.11 10.34 8.79
CA GLU A 47 -16.31 10.14 9.61
C GLU A 47 -16.15 10.68 11.04
N LEU A 48 -14.96 10.57 11.63
CA LEU A 48 -14.62 11.17 12.92
C LEU A 48 -14.76 12.69 12.88
N ASN A 49 -14.28 13.36 11.82
CA ASN A 49 -14.42 14.80 11.69
C ASN A 49 -15.89 15.25 11.59
N LEU A 50 -16.73 14.46 10.92
CA LEU A 50 -18.16 14.72 10.81
C LEU A 50 -18.93 14.45 12.12
N ARG A 51 -18.39 13.60 13.01
CA ARG A 51 -19.01 13.18 14.27
C ARG A 51 -18.28 13.71 15.51
N ALA A 52 -17.65 14.88 15.41
CA ALA A 52 -16.98 15.54 16.53
C ALA A 52 -15.97 14.61 17.28
N HIS A 53 -15.26 13.79 16.52
CA HIS A 53 -14.26 12.81 16.98
C HIS A 53 -14.81 11.68 17.85
N ASP A 54 -16.10 11.38 17.76
CA ASP A 54 -16.71 10.18 18.36
C ASP A 54 -16.42 8.93 17.51
N LEU A 55 -15.48 8.12 18.00
CA LEU A 55 -15.07 6.87 17.34
C LEU A 55 -16.19 5.83 17.30
N ASP A 56 -16.98 5.74 18.37
CA ASP A 56 -18.01 4.72 18.43
C ASP A 56 -19.16 5.07 17.46
N ALA A 57 -19.58 6.34 17.41
CA ALA A 57 -20.57 6.80 16.44
C ALA A 57 -20.09 6.70 14.98
N ALA A 58 -18.80 6.95 14.72
CA ALA A 58 -18.22 6.82 13.38
C ALA A 58 -18.20 5.36 12.92
N LEU A 59 -17.76 4.45 13.79
CA LEU A 59 -17.76 3.01 13.50
C LEU A 59 -19.17 2.47 13.29
N ASP A 60 -20.14 2.86 14.12
CA ASP A 60 -21.52 2.40 13.98
C ASP A 60 -22.11 2.84 12.63
N HIS A 61 -21.76 4.03 12.15
CA HIS A 61 -22.16 4.47 10.81
C HIS A 61 -21.47 3.68 9.70
N MET A 62 -20.15 3.52 9.77
CA MET A 62 -19.37 2.84 8.73
C MET A 62 -19.69 1.36 8.62
N LEU A 63 -19.96 0.71 9.75
CA LEU A 63 -20.21 -0.73 9.83
C LEU A 63 -21.70 -1.06 9.62
N GLY A 64 -22.61 -0.13 9.94
CA GLY A 64 -24.04 -0.36 9.82
C GLY A 64 -24.48 -1.61 10.57
N ASP A 65 -25.10 -2.55 9.88
CA ASP A 65 -25.57 -3.83 10.42
C ASP A 65 -24.63 -5.01 10.13
N ALA A 66 -23.36 -4.74 9.79
CA ALA A 66 -22.37 -5.76 9.48
C ALA A 66 -22.22 -6.79 10.62
N GLU A 67 -22.18 -8.08 10.25
CA GLU A 67 -21.85 -9.18 11.17
C GLU A 67 -20.38 -9.61 11.04
N LEU A 68 -19.76 -9.29 9.90
CA LEU A 68 -18.40 -9.68 9.56
C LEU A 68 -17.64 -8.49 8.98
N VAL A 69 -16.46 -8.21 9.53
CA VAL A 69 -15.55 -7.17 9.07
C VAL A 69 -14.22 -7.81 8.69
N CYS A 70 -13.83 -7.66 7.43
CA CYS A 70 -12.60 -8.20 6.88
C CYS A 70 -11.66 -7.06 6.51
N PHE A 71 -10.52 -7.00 7.18
CA PHE A 71 -9.42 -6.09 6.83
C PHE A 71 -8.36 -6.84 6.05
N ASP A 72 -8.15 -6.40 4.81
CA ASP A 72 -7.02 -6.81 4.01
C ASP A 72 -5.81 -5.91 4.24
N GLU A 73 -4.62 -6.53 4.16
CA GLU A 73 -3.33 -5.83 4.28
C GLU A 73 -3.16 -5.06 5.61
N PHE A 74 -3.49 -5.71 6.72
CA PHE A 74 -3.30 -5.18 8.05
C PHE A 74 -1.81 -5.05 8.38
N HIS A 75 -1.32 -3.81 8.30
CA HIS A 75 0.08 -3.44 8.49
C HIS A 75 0.19 -2.19 9.35
N VAL A 76 0.97 -2.28 10.43
CA VAL A 76 1.26 -1.14 11.31
C VAL A 76 2.76 -0.93 11.31
N HIS A 77 3.21 0.20 10.78
CA HIS A 77 4.63 0.55 10.68
C HIS A 77 4.96 1.90 11.34
N ASP A 78 3.96 2.76 11.53
CA ASP A 78 4.13 4.07 12.17
C ASP A 78 3.56 4.09 13.60
N PRO A 79 4.23 4.73 14.57
CA PRO A 79 3.73 4.85 15.94
C PRO A 79 2.40 5.61 16.08
N ALA A 80 2.15 6.61 15.23
CA ALA A 80 0.90 7.35 15.22
C ALA A 80 -0.28 6.46 14.79
N ASP A 81 -0.06 5.61 13.77
CA ASP A 81 -1.01 4.58 13.37
C ASP A 81 -1.25 3.58 14.52
N GLY A 82 -0.20 3.24 15.28
CA GLY A 82 -0.28 2.30 16.40
C GLY A 82 -1.29 2.72 17.48
N ILE A 83 -1.26 3.98 17.91
CA ILE A 83 -2.24 4.49 18.91
C ILE A 83 -3.67 4.43 18.36
N PHE A 84 -3.84 4.77 17.08
CA PHE A 84 -5.16 4.75 16.45
C PHE A 84 -5.71 3.34 16.29
N VAL A 85 -4.86 2.42 15.82
CA VAL A 85 -5.16 0.99 15.67
C VAL A 85 -5.57 0.36 16.99
N ASP A 86 -4.91 0.71 18.09
CA ASP A 86 -5.27 0.20 19.42
C ASP A 86 -6.72 0.54 19.79
N ARG A 87 -7.08 1.82 19.67
CA ARG A 87 -8.44 2.31 19.95
C ARG A 87 -9.47 1.70 19.01
N LEU A 88 -9.12 1.58 17.73
CA LEU A 88 -9.99 0.97 16.73
C LEU A 88 -10.29 -0.49 17.06
N LEU A 89 -9.27 -1.30 17.34
CA LEU A 89 -9.45 -2.72 17.64
C LEU A 89 -10.22 -2.93 18.94
N ASP A 90 -9.97 -2.12 19.96
CA ASP A 90 -10.76 -2.15 21.20
C ASP A 90 -12.24 -1.86 20.92
N ALA A 91 -12.53 -0.81 20.14
CA ALA A 91 -13.89 -0.46 19.76
C ALA A 91 -14.55 -1.56 18.91
N LEU A 92 -13.84 -2.15 17.94
CA LEU A 92 -14.35 -3.24 17.12
C LEU A 92 -14.65 -4.49 17.93
N PHE A 93 -13.76 -4.91 18.83
CA PHE A 93 -13.94 -6.13 19.63
C PHE A 93 -15.05 -6.02 20.68
N ARG A 94 -15.46 -4.81 21.05
CA ARG A 94 -16.64 -4.57 21.91
C ARG A 94 -17.97 -4.70 21.15
N ARG A 95 -17.95 -4.72 19.81
CA ARG A 95 -19.15 -4.84 18.96
C ARG A 95 -19.46 -6.31 18.66
N PRO A 96 -20.73 -6.65 18.38
CA PRO A 96 -21.14 -8.01 18.01
C PRO A 96 -20.77 -8.34 16.55
N VAL A 97 -19.53 -8.04 16.14
CA VAL A 97 -19.00 -8.30 14.80
C VAL A 97 -17.84 -9.29 14.85
N ARG A 98 -17.73 -10.15 13.85
CA ARG A 98 -16.56 -11.02 13.66
C ARG A 98 -15.52 -10.26 12.87
N VAL A 99 -14.25 -10.34 13.27
CA VAL A 99 -13.16 -9.62 12.62
C VAL A 99 -12.19 -10.59 11.98
N ILE A 100 -11.89 -10.42 10.70
CA ILE A 100 -10.81 -11.14 10.04
C ILE A 100 -9.75 -10.15 9.58
N LEU A 101 -8.50 -10.38 9.95
CA LEU A 101 -7.35 -9.59 9.55
C LEU A 101 -6.45 -10.46 8.65
N THR A 102 -6.02 -9.93 7.51
CA THR A 102 -4.93 -10.53 6.72
C THR A 102 -3.66 -9.68 6.80
N SER A 103 -2.51 -10.29 7.03
CA SER A 103 -1.23 -9.58 7.10
C SER A 103 -0.09 -10.38 6.45
N ASN A 104 0.94 -9.68 5.99
CA ASN A 104 2.21 -10.31 5.62
C ASN A 104 3.14 -10.62 6.81
N TYR A 105 2.77 -10.17 8.02
CA TYR A 105 3.58 -10.34 9.22
C TYR A 105 2.80 -11.07 10.33
N PRO A 106 3.45 -11.84 11.20
CA PRO A 106 2.82 -12.30 12.43
C PRO A 106 2.54 -11.10 13.37
N PRO A 107 1.56 -11.20 14.29
CA PRO A 107 1.20 -10.10 15.19
C PRO A 107 2.39 -9.50 15.94
N ARG A 108 3.29 -10.34 16.47
CA ARG A 108 4.54 -9.94 17.16
C ARG A 108 5.51 -9.08 16.33
N ARG A 109 5.33 -8.98 15.02
CA ARG A 109 6.17 -8.14 14.13
C ARG A 109 5.45 -6.88 13.66
N LEU A 110 4.24 -6.62 14.15
CA LEU A 110 3.58 -5.33 13.96
C LEU A 110 4.31 -4.24 14.72
N LEU A 111 4.38 -3.05 14.11
CA LEU A 111 5.16 -1.90 14.58
C LEU A 111 6.59 -2.31 14.98
N PRO A 112 7.45 -2.74 14.04
CA PRO A 112 8.78 -3.27 14.36
C PRO A 112 9.78 -2.20 14.84
N ASN A 113 9.38 -0.93 14.91
CA ASN A 113 10.24 0.16 15.35
C ASN A 113 10.68 -0.05 16.81
N PRO A 114 11.98 -0.25 17.10
CA PRO A 114 12.44 -0.58 18.45
C PRO A 114 12.10 0.44 19.54
N LEU A 115 11.94 1.72 19.17
CA LEU A 115 11.62 2.79 20.12
C LEU A 115 10.15 2.79 20.55
N PHE A 116 9.27 2.24 19.72
CA PHE A 116 7.82 2.32 19.90
C PHE A 116 7.14 0.96 19.98
N HIS A 117 7.84 -0.13 19.65
CA HIS A 117 7.28 -1.48 19.65
C HIS A 117 6.68 -1.86 21.01
N SER A 118 7.39 -1.58 22.11
CA SER A 118 6.94 -1.88 23.47
C SER A 118 5.63 -1.20 23.84
N MET A 119 5.34 -0.03 23.24
CA MET A 119 4.08 0.68 23.45
C MET A 119 2.90 -0.01 22.74
N PHE A 120 3.17 -0.81 21.71
CA PHE A 120 2.17 -1.51 20.91
C PHE A 120 2.00 -2.99 21.29
N GLU A 121 2.90 -3.52 22.13
CA GLU A 121 2.77 -4.87 22.72
C GLU A 121 1.40 -5.13 23.38
N PRO A 122 0.76 -4.18 24.10
CA PRO A 122 -0.59 -4.40 24.63
C PRO A 122 -1.63 -4.66 23.52
N THR A 123 -1.52 -3.96 22.39
CA THR A 123 -2.40 -4.16 21.23
C THR A 123 -2.15 -5.51 20.58
N ILE A 124 -0.88 -5.91 20.44
CA ILE A 124 -0.51 -7.25 19.96
C ILE A 124 -1.14 -8.33 20.86
N HIS A 125 -1.06 -8.16 22.18
CA HIS A 125 -1.65 -9.09 23.11
C HIS A 125 -3.18 -9.17 22.95
N ARG A 126 -3.85 -8.03 22.76
CA ARG A 126 -5.30 -7.99 22.49
C ARG A 126 -5.65 -8.74 21.20
N ILE A 127 -4.86 -8.58 20.14
CA ILE A 127 -5.01 -9.32 18.87
C ILE A 127 -4.89 -10.84 19.12
N GLU A 128 -3.85 -11.28 19.82
CA GLU A 128 -3.58 -12.69 20.10
C GLU A 128 -4.61 -13.33 21.04
N GLN A 129 -5.23 -12.55 21.92
CA GLN A 129 -6.32 -13.01 22.79
C GLN A 129 -7.67 -13.07 22.07
N ALA A 130 -7.96 -12.11 21.19
CA ALA A 130 -9.26 -11.98 20.54
C ALA A 130 -9.39 -12.81 19.25
N LEU A 131 -8.28 -13.04 18.54
CA LEU A 131 -8.27 -13.66 17.22
C LEU A 131 -7.52 -14.99 17.22
N ALA A 132 -8.03 -15.94 16.44
CA ALA A 132 -7.30 -17.16 16.12
C ALA A 132 -6.16 -16.82 15.13
N ILE A 133 -4.92 -17.01 15.56
CA ILE A 133 -3.75 -16.74 14.73
C ILE A 133 -3.49 -17.94 13.82
N VAL A 134 -3.60 -17.72 12.51
CA VAL A 134 -3.44 -18.77 11.49
C VAL A 134 -2.29 -18.38 10.56
N HIS A 135 -1.26 -19.22 10.55
CA HIS A 135 -0.12 -19.06 9.65
C HIS A 135 -0.40 -19.78 8.32
N VAL A 136 -0.28 -19.05 7.23
CA VAL A 136 -0.46 -19.50 5.85
C VAL A 136 0.91 -19.51 5.18
N ASP A 137 1.63 -20.62 5.35
CA ASP A 137 2.96 -20.87 4.80
C ASP A 137 2.97 -22.15 3.98
N GLY A 138 2.10 -22.16 2.97
CA GLY A 138 2.16 -23.19 1.94
C GLY A 138 3.49 -23.06 1.17
N PRO A 139 4.14 -24.19 0.82
CA PRO A 139 5.41 -24.18 0.07
C PRO A 139 5.27 -23.49 -1.29
N ILE A 140 4.03 -23.44 -1.78
CA ILE A 140 3.62 -22.88 -3.05
C ILE A 140 3.32 -21.39 -2.88
N ASP A 141 4.03 -20.55 -3.63
CA ASP A 141 3.58 -19.19 -3.90
C ASP A 141 2.53 -19.27 -5.02
N TYR A 142 1.26 -19.07 -4.70
CA TYR A 142 0.19 -19.18 -5.68
C TYR A 142 0.27 -18.08 -6.75
N ARG A 143 1.01 -16.98 -6.53
CA ARG A 143 1.33 -16.02 -7.61
C ARG A 143 2.24 -16.61 -8.68
N THR A 144 2.96 -17.68 -8.36
CA THR A 144 3.85 -18.38 -9.31
C THR A 144 3.14 -19.52 -10.05
N LEU A 145 2.01 -20.02 -9.53
CA LEU A 145 1.14 -20.99 -10.20
C LEU A 145 0.03 -20.33 -11.02
N ASP A 146 -0.51 -19.20 -10.54
CA ASP A 146 -1.41 -18.33 -11.31
C ASP A 146 -0.58 -17.34 -12.14
N LEU A 147 -0.04 -17.82 -13.26
CA LEU A 147 0.41 -16.92 -14.33
C LEU A 147 -0.77 -16.17 -14.97
N ASP A 148 -2.01 -16.54 -14.65
CA ASP A 148 -3.25 -16.04 -15.27
C ASP A 148 -4.13 -15.13 -14.37
N THR A 149 -3.82 -14.95 -13.08
CA THR A 149 -4.51 -13.92 -12.28
C THR A 149 -3.87 -12.57 -12.59
N PRO A 150 -4.57 -11.62 -13.25
CA PRO A 150 -3.95 -10.37 -13.68
C PRO A 150 -3.46 -9.61 -12.45
N ARG A 151 -2.15 -9.41 -12.32
CA ARG A 151 -1.62 -8.44 -11.35
C ARG A 151 -2.37 -7.12 -11.57
N SER A 152 -2.95 -6.57 -10.51
CA SER A 152 -3.74 -5.35 -10.55
C SER A 152 -3.06 -4.23 -9.75
N GLY A 153 -3.49 -3.00 -10.01
CA GLY A 153 -2.97 -1.80 -9.37
C GLY A 153 -1.45 -1.63 -9.47
N PHE A 154 -0.81 -1.23 -8.37
CA PHE A 154 0.63 -0.96 -8.34
C PHE A 154 1.49 -2.16 -8.71
N ALA A 155 1.14 -3.37 -8.24
CA ALA A 155 1.87 -4.61 -8.53
C ALA A 155 1.79 -5.04 -10.02
N ALA A 156 0.85 -4.48 -10.80
CA ALA A 156 0.79 -4.63 -12.25
C ALA A 156 1.89 -3.84 -12.98
N GLY A 157 2.55 -2.94 -12.26
CA GLY A 157 3.67 -2.12 -12.72
C GLY A 157 4.99 -2.88 -12.77
N ARG A 158 5.93 -2.36 -13.55
CA ARG A 158 7.24 -2.99 -13.79
C ARG A 158 8.40 -2.11 -13.36
N TRP A 159 9.46 -2.73 -12.86
CA TRP A 159 10.79 -2.13 -12.76
C TRP A 159 11.66 -2.65 -13.89
N MET A 160 12.13 -1.76 -14.76
CA MET A 160 12.87 -2.09 -15.97
C MET A 160 14.24 -1.42 -15.99
N THR A 161 15.21 -2.09 -16.61
CA THR A 161 16.59 -1.59 -16.81
C THR A 161 17.05 -1.90 -18.23
N GLY A 162 17.97 -1.08 -18.76
CA GLY A 162 18.60 -1.27 -20.08
C GLY A 162 17.69 -1.04 -21.31
N ASP A 163 18.16 -1.48 -22.47
CA ASP A 163 17.57 -1.26 -23.82
C ASP A 163 16.22 -1.95 -24.07
N ARG A 164 15.63 -2.62 -23.07
CA ARG A 164 14.25 -3.17 -23.15
C ARG A 164 13.16 -2.12 -23.25
N PHE A 165 13.59 -0.87 -23.28
CA PHE A 165 12.84 0.29 -23.69
C PHE A 165 12.01 0.08 -24.98
N SER A 166 12.51 -0.72 -25.94
CA SER A 166 11.96 -0.81 -27.30
C SER A 166 10.50 -1.30 -27.44
N ASP A 167 9.95 -1.99 -26.45
CA ASP A 167 8.55 -2.49 -26.50
C ASP A 167 7.50 -1.41 -26.19
N ARG A 168 7.91 -0.21 -25.75
CA ARG A 168 7.03 0.94 -25.56
C ARG A 168 7.46 2.07 -26.48
N ARG A 169 6.52 2.59 -27.26
CA ARG A 169 6.74 3.81 -28.04
C ARG A 169 7.06 4.96 -27.08
N GLU A 170 8.35 5.28 -26.99
CA GLU A 170 8.87 6.45 -26.27
C GLU A 170 8.11 7.68 -26.73
N PRO A 171 7.74 8.58 -25.80
CA PRO A 171 7.28 9.92 -26.17
C PRO A 171 8.34 10.59 -27.03
N GLY A 172 7.93 11.15 -28.18
CA GLY A 172 8.80 12.04 -28.94
C GLY A 172 8.79 13.45 -28.32
N ASP A 173 9.72 14.31 -28.75
CA ASP A 173 9.87 15.67 -28.22
C ASP A 173 8.60 16.55 -28.34
N GLY A 174 7.67 16.19 -29.24
CA GLY A 174 6.39 16.88 -29.43
C GLY A 174 5.24 16.42 -28.51
N ASP A 175 5.44 15.38 -27.71
CA ASP A 175 4.39 14.80 -26.85
C ASP A 175 4.33 15.45 -25.45
N ALA A 176 5.30 16.30 -25.12
CA ALA A 176 5.41 16.92 -23.80
C ALA A 176 4.23 17.83 -23.50
N ALA A 177 3.71 17.73 -22.27
CA ALA A 177 2.56 18.51 -21.83
C ALA A 177 2.78 19.07 -20.41
N SER A 178 2.39 20.33 -20.22
CA SER A 178 2.40 20.98 -18.91
C SER A 178 1.10 20.70 -18.18
N LEU A 179 1.19 20.07 -17.01
CA LEU A 179 0.06 19.75 -16.15
C LEU A 179 0.03 20.71 -14.96
N SER A 180 -1.09 21.40 -14.78
CA SER A 180 -1.32 22.26 -13.61
C SER A 180 -1.84 21.43 -12.44
N ILE A 181 -1.23 21.59 -11.27
CA ILE A 181 -1.52 20.87 -10.03
C ILE A 181 -1.59 21.91 -8.90
N GLY A 182 -2.80 22.31 -8.51
CA GLY A 182 -3.01 23.49 -7.67
C GLY A 182 -2.30 24.75 -8.22
N VAL A 183 -1.28 25.23 -7.49
CA VAL A 183 -0.47 26.41 -7.87
C VAL A 183 0.81 26.06 -8.63
N ARG A 184 1.08 24.77 -8.85
CA ARG A 184 2.31 24.27 -9.48
C ARG A 184 2.04 23.81 -10.90
N THR A 185 3.09 23.80 -11.71
CA THR A 185 3.07 23.18 -13.04
C THR A 185 4.17 22.12 -13.11
N VAL A 186 3.78 20.90 -13.45
CA VAL A 186 4.71 19.78 -13.68
C VAL A 186 4.69 19.42 -15.16
N VAL A 187 5.86 19.23 -15.74
CA VAL A 187 6.00 18.88 -17.15
C VAL A 187 6.02 17.36 -17.27
N ALA A 188 4.99 16.81 -17.93
CA ALA A 188 4.96 15.42 -18.36
C ALA A 188 5.66 15.29 -19.72
N ARG A 189 6.36 14.19 -19.95
CA ARG A 189 6.89 13.83 -21.28
C ARG A 189 5.80 13.41 -22.25
N ALA A 190 4.73 12.82 -21.74
CA ALA A 190 3.53 12.53 -22.50
C ALA A 190 2.32 12.46 -21.59
N VAL A 191 1.19 12.87 -22.13
CA VAL A 191 -0.13 12.65 -21.54
C VAL A 191 -0.98 11.93 -22.57
N ARG A 192 -1.57 10.82 -22.15
CA ARG A 192 -2.51 10.01 -22.93
C ARG A 192 -3.78 9.82 -22.10
N PRO A 193 -4.92 9.43 -22.69
CA PRO A 193 -6.19 9.34 -21.97
C PRO A 193 -6.16 8.50 -20.68
N ASP A 194 -5.35 7.44 -20.62
CA ASP A 194 -5.24 6.54 -19.48
C ASP A 194 -3.83 6.51 -18.84
N LEU A 195 -2.90 7.34 -19.31
CA LEU A 195 -1.49 7.26 -18.93
C LEU A 195 -0.83 8.62 -18.86
N VAL A 196 -0.02 8.82 -17.83
CA VAL A 196 0.91 9.94 -17.75
C VAL A 196 2.36 9.45 -17.67
N TRP A 197 3.25 10.14 -18.38
CA TRP A 197 4.68 9.84 -18.40
C TRP A 197 5.46 11.01 -17.83
N PHE A 198 6.27 10.75 -16.81
CA PHE A 198 7.19 11.72 -16.22
C PHE A 198 8.64 11.25 -16.29
N THR A 199 9.58 12.19 -16.25
CA THR A 199 10.94 11.87 -15.81
C THR A 199 11.00 11.91 -14.29
N PHE A 200 11.95 11.17 -13.70
CA PHE A 200 12.19 11.20 -12.26
C PHE A 200 12.43 12.63 -11.79
N ASP A 201 13.24 13.41 -12.51
CA ASP A 201 13.56 14.79 -12.14
C ASP A 201 12.36 15.73 -12.16
N ALA A 202 11.42 15.53 -13.09
CA ALA A 202 10.20 16.34 -13.15
C ALA A 202 9.36 16.21 -11.85
N LEU A 203 9.41 15.05 -11.20
CA LEU A 203 8.68 14.75 -9.98
C LEU A 203 9.52 14.95 -8.71
N CYS A 204 10.75 14.48 -8.69
CA CYS A 204 11.54 14.32 -7.45
C CYS A 204 12.69 15.33 -7.31
N ALA A 205 13.14 15.98 -8.39
CA ALA A 205 14.15 17.05 -8.30
C ALA A 205 13.52 18.43 -8.05
N ARG A 206 12.20 18.55 -8.16
CA ARG A 206 11.42 19.77 -7.93
C ARG A 206 10.75 19.73 -6.55
N PRO A 207 10.37 20.89 -5.96
CA PRO A 207 9.69 20.97 -4.67
C PRO A 207 8.20 20.56 -4.79
N THR A 208 7.97 19.30 -5.11
CA THR A 208 6.66 18.64 -5.10
C THR A 208 6.34 18.14 -3.69
N ALA A 209 5.04 18.02 -3.40
CA ALA A 209 4.50 17.53 -2.14
C ALA A 209 3.60 16.30 -2.38
N PRO A 210 3.35 15.46 -1.36
CA PRO A 210 2.45 14.31 -1.48
C PRO A 210 1.06 14.64 -2.03
N SER A 211 0.52 15.81 -1.70
CA SER A 211 -0.74 16.32 -2.24
C SER A 211 -0.73 16.46 -3.77
N ASP A 212 0.42 16.83 -4.34
CA ASP A 212 0.57 17.00 -5.79
C ASP A 212 0.48 15.64 -6.49
N PHE A 213 1.05 14.60 -5.88
CA PHE A 213 1.00 13.23 -6.40
C PHE A 213 -0.41 12.65 -6.29
N LEU A 214 -1.13 12.91 -5.19
CA LEU A 214 -2.51 12.46 -5.02
C LEU A 214 -3.43 13.05 -6.10
N GLU A 215 -3.32 14.35 -6.38
CA GLU A 215 -4.11 15.00 -7.42
C GLU A 215 -3.80 14.46 -8.82
N LEU A 216 -2.54 14.11 -9.11
CA LEU A 216 -2.19 13.45 -10.37
C LEU A 216 -2.67 11.99 -10.42
N ALA A 217 -2.63 11.27 -9.29
CA ALA A 217 -3.03 9.87 -9.20
C ALA A 217 -4.55 9.72 -9.44
N ASP A 218 -5.35 10.67 -8.98
CA ASP A 218 -6.79 10.73 -9.27
C ASP A 218 -7.09 10.95 -10.76
N ARG A 219 -6.21 11.67 -11.46
CA ARG A 219 -6.37 11.98 -12.89
C ARG A 219 -5.93 10.87 -13.82
N PHE A 220 -4.91 10.10 -13.43
CA PHE A 220 -4.26 9.14 -14.32
C PHE A 220 -4.13 7.76 -13.65
N PRO A 221 -4.84 6.74 -14.15
CA PRO A 221 -4.81 5.39 -13.56
C PRO A 221 -3.54 4.60 -13.89
N ARG A 222 -2.68 5.12 -14.80
CA ARG A 222 -1.40 4.49 -15.17
C ARG A 222 -0.29 5.52 -15.28
N TRP A 223 0.87 5.16 -14.77
CA TRP A 223 2.04 6.02 -14.73
C TRP A 223 3.26 5.34 -15.35
N VAL A 224 4.10 6.15 -15.96
CA VAL A 224 5.46 5.79 -16.36
C VAL A 224 6.42 6.82 -15.79
N ILE A 225 7.41 6.35 -15.03
CA ILE A 225 8.46 7.20 -14.46
C ILE A 225 9.79 6.74 -15.07
N SER A 226 10.31 7.58 -15.95
CA SER A 226 11.57 7.36 -16.65
C SER A 226 12.77 8.00 -15.96
N GLU A 227 13.97 7.55 -16.32
CA GLU A 227 15.23 8.14 -15.85
C GLU A 227 15.39 8.08 -14.33
N VAL A 228 14.92 7.00 -13.69
CA VAL A 228 15.12 6.79 -12.25
C VAL A 228 16.62 6.55 -12.01
N PRO A 229 17.32 7.47 -11.31
CA PRO A 229 18.76 7.39 -11.19
C PRO A 229 19.18 6.27 -10.24
N GLY A 230 20.44 5.83 -10.36
CA GLY A 230 21.02 4.94 -9.36
C GLY A 230 21.00 5.54 -7.95
N PRO A 231 20.94 4.72 -6.88
CA PRO A 231 20.74 5.18 -5.51
C PRO A 231 21.88 6.10 -5.01
N ASP A 232 23.09 5.96 -5.53
CA ASP A 232 24.24 6.79 -5.14
C ASP A 232 24.18 8.21 -5.72
N ARG A 233 23.33 8.44 -6.74
CA ARG A 233 23.09 9.75 -7.36
C ARG A 233 21.84 10.43 -6.80
N LEU A 234 21.04 9.72 -5.99
CA LEU A 234 19.88 10.29 -5.33
C LEU A 234 20.32 11.18 -4.16
N GLY A 235 20.04 12.48 -4.26
CA GLY A 235 20.10 13.38 -3.10
C GLY A 235 19.03 13.04 -2.07
N ARG A 236 19.28 13.36 -0.79
CA ARG A 236 18.36 13.07 0.34
C ARG A 236 16.92 13.55 0.07
N ASP A 237 16.77 14.79 -0.39
CA ASP A 237 15.45 15.39 -0.64
C ASP A 237 14.70 14.70 -1.77
N ALA A 238 15.41 14.33 -2.85
CA ALA A 238 14.84 13.60 -3.96
C ALA A 238 14.43 12.18 -3.53
N ALA A 239 15.20 11.55 -2.64
CA ALA A 239 14.90 10.23 -2.11
C ALA A 239 13.67 10.24 -1.18
N HIS A 240 13.52 11.26 -0.34
CA HIS A 240 12.31 11.46 0.46
C HIS A 240 11.09 11.64 -0.42
N ARG A 241 11.18 12.52 -1.45
CA ARG A 241 10.07 12.73 -2.41
C ARG A 241 9.74 11.47 -3.20
N PHE A 242 10.75 10.71 -3.60
CA PHE A 242 10.56 9.43 -4.28
C PHE A 242 9.83 8.41 -3.38
N GLY A 243 10.22 8.32 -2.10
CA GLY A 243 9.49 7.53 -1.11
C GLY A 243 8.02 7.95 -1.02
N SER A 244 7.76 9.24 -0.83
CA SER A 244 6.37 9.77 -0.78
C SER A 244 5.58 9.51 -2.07
N LEU A 245 6.22 9.58 -3.24
CA LEU A 245 5.60 9.26 -4.53
C LEU A 245 5.22 7.77 -4.62
N VAL A 246 6.15 6.88 -4.28
CA VAL A 246 5.90 5.43 -4.25
C VAL A 246 4.77 5.10 -3.29
N ASP A 247 4.72 5.76 -2.13
CA ASP A 247 3.67 5.59 -1.13
C ASP A 247 2.29 5.95 -1.70
N VAL A 248 2.17 7.14 -2.30
CA VAL A 248 0.92 7.59 -2.91
C VAL A 248 0.46 6.66 -4.04
N LEU A 249 1.37 6.29 -4.95
CA LEU A 249 1.02 5.43 -6.09
C LEU A 249 0.65 4.01 -5.64
N TYR A 250 1.30 3.51 -4.59
CA TYR A 250 0.95 2.23 -3.98
C TYR A 250 -0.43 2.28 -3.31
N ASP A 251 -0.64 3.24 -2.42
CA ASP A 251 -1.86 3.35 -1.61
C ASP A 251 -3.09 3.61 -2.50
N ALA A 252 -2.91 4.36 -3.60
CA ALA A 252 -3.92 4.62 -4.63
C ALA A 252 -4.06 3.49 -5.67
N SER A 253 -3.32 2.38 -5.53
CA SER A 253 -3.35 1.24 -6.47
C SER A 253 -3.10 1.65 -7.93
N ILE A 254 -2.18 2.57 -8.17
CA ILE A 254 -1.85 3.07 -9.51
C ILE A 254 -0.81 2.17 -10.17
N ARG A 255 -1.16 1.62 -11.34
CA ARG A 255 -0.20 0.84 -12.14
C ARG A 255 0.93 1.75 -12.59
N THR A 256 2.14 1.47 -12.10
CA THR A 256 3.31 2.34 -12.33
C THR A 256 4.50 1.56 -12.86
N ASP A 257 5.00 1.97 -14.01
CA ASP A 257 6.22 1.40 -14.56
C ASP A 257 7.40 2.36 -14.35
N PHE A 258 8.49 1.85 -13.76
CA PHE A 258 9.73 2.55 -13.51
C PHE A 258 10.80 2.12 -14.51
N LEU A 259 11.44 3.09 -15.15
CA LEU A 259 12.64 2.86 -15.97
C LEU A 259 13.83 3.40 -15.20
N ALA A 260 14.66 2.48 -14.72
CA ALA A 260 15.76 2.78 -13.83
C ALA A 260 17.12 2.47 -14.44
N GLU A 261 18.13 3.20 -13.99
CA GLU A 261 19.52 2.98 -14.38
C GLU A 261 20.06 1.62 -13.86
N VAL A 262 19.55 1.14 -12.72
CA VAL A 262 20.04 -0.07 -12.05
C VAL A 262 18.91 -1.05 -11.71
N PRO A 263 19.21 -2.36 -11.62
CA PRO A 263 18.22 -3.37 -11.22
C PRO A 263 17.63 -3.09 -9.83
N LEU A 264 16.37 -3.46 -9.62
CA LEU A 264 15.65 -3.18 -8.38
C LEU A 264 16.41 -3.72 -7.16
N GLY A 265 16.94 -4.94 -7.25
CA GLY A 265 17.73 -5.53 -6.16
C GLY A 265 18.95 -4.68 -5.79
N GLN A 266 19.65 -4.13 -6.79
CA GLN A 266 20.79 -3.24 -6.54
C GLN A 266 20.35 -1.89 -5.97
N PHE A 267 19.24 -1.34 -6.47
CA PHE A 267 18.66 -0.10 -5.97
C PHE A 267 18.33 -0.21 -4.46
N LEU A 268 17.65 -1.29 -4.07
CA LEU A 268 17.19 -1.51 -2.69
C LEU A 268 18.31 -1.84 -1.68
N LEU A 269 19.43 -2.40 -2.15
CA LEU A 269 20.57 -2.75 -1.28
C LEU A 269 21.49 -1.56 -0.94
N SER A 270 21.24 -0.38 -1.52
CA SER A 270 22.12 0.77 -1.29
C SER A 270 21.90 1.41 0.08
N ARG A 271 23.01 1.74 0.74
CA ARG A 271 23.04 2.45 2.03
C ARG A 271 22.72 3.94 1.91
N HIS A 272 22.60 4.47 0.68
CA HIS A 272 22.29 5.87 0.41
C HIS A 272 20.79 6.16 0.41
N LEU A 273 19.94 5.13 0.55
CA LEU A 273 18.50 5.31 0.69
C LEU A 273 18.15 5.92 2.07
N PRO A 274 17.06 6.70 2.18
CA PRO A 274 16.68 7.41 3.39
C PRO A 274 16.30 6.48 4.55
N VAL A 275 16.12 7.03 5.76
CA VAL A 275 15.82 6.25 6.98
C VAL A 275 14.55 5.40 6.85
N ASP A 276 13.58 5.83 6.02
CA ASP A 276 12.34 5.10 5.72
C ASP A 276 12.44 4.17 4.48
N ALA A 277 13.66 3.86 4.04
CA ALA A 277 13.92 3.04 2.85
C ALA A 277 13.27 1.66 2.90
N GLU A 278 13.14 1.06 4.09
CA GLU A 278 12.50 -0.26 4.24
C GLU A 278 11.04 -0.24 3.76
N ARG A 279 10.34 0.86 4.00
CA ARG A 279 8.94 1.05 3.61
C ARG A 279 8.81 1.17 2.09
N MET A 280 9.65 2.00 1.48
CA MET A 280 9.75 2.14 0.03
C MET A 280 10.19 0.83 -0.63
N ALA A 281 11.15 0.12 -0.03
CA ALA A 281 11.66 -1.16 -0.52
C ALA A 281 10.56 -2.24 -0.54
N SER A 282 9.78 -2.33 0.54
CA SER A 282 8.64 -3.24 0.62
C SER A 282 7.65 -3.01 -0.53
N ARG A 283 7.30 -1.75 -0.81
CA ARG A 283 6.37 -1.40 -1.90
C ARG A 283 6.95 -1.70 -3.28
N LEU A 284 8.17 -1.25 -3.56
CA LEU A 284 8.83 -1.47 -4.85
C LEU A 284 9.05 -2.96 -5.14
N SER A 285 9.28 -3.79 -4.11
CA SER A 285 9.45 -5.24 -4.27
C SER A 285 8.24 -5.97 -4.84
N GLN A 286 7.06 -5.33 -4.85
CA GLN A 286 5.84 -5.89 -5.44
C GLN A 286 5.78 -5.75 -6.97
N LEU A 287 6.61 -4.89 -7.54
CA LEU A 287 6.67 -4.68 -8.99
C LEU A 287 7.19 -5.92 -9.70
N GLN A 288 6.81 -6.09 -10.96
CA GLN A 288 7.47 -7.09 -11.80
C GLN A 288 8.86 -6.59 -12.17
N THR A 289 9.87 -7.37 -11.84
CA THR A 289 11.23 -7.14 -12.34
C THR A 289 11.41 -7.97 -13.59
N THR A 290 12.03 -7.40 -14.61
CA THR A 290 12.44 -8.18 -15.79
C THR A 290 13.94 -8.46 -15.61
N PRO A 291 14.41 -9.73 -15.72
CA PRO A 291 15.79 -10.11 -15.43
C PRO A 291 16.82 -9.47 -16.35
#